data_AF-A0A6N7LN10-F1
#
_entry.id   AF-A0A6N7LN10-F1
#
_cell.length_a   1.000
_cell.length_b   1.000
_cell.length_c   1.000
_cell.angle_alpha   90.00
_cell.angle_beta   90.00
_cell.angle_gamma   90.00
#
_symmetry.space_group_name_H-M   'P 1'
#
loop_
_entity.id
_entity.type
_entity.pdbx_description
1 polymer ?
#
loop_
_entity_poly.entity_id
_entity_poly.type
_entity_poly.pdbx_seq_one_letter_code
_entity_poly.pdbx_strand_id
1 'polypeptide(L)'
;MSAQIPDCTLSARRIGDAKGTYPIFDATGSTIAPGRWNTPASPIIYSSEHYSTAVLEKLVHGSGRLPPTQHYVEITMPRGLTYEVFSPPGLPGWDAMPPTVSKGFGEQWCLERTSVILLVPSVVARLDRNILINPAHSEFPEIRISLYQPVYWDRRLFGP
;
A
#
# COMPACT_ATOMS: atom_id res chain seq x y z
N MET A 1 0.21 17.84 -6.01
CA MET A 1 0.16 18.33 -4.62
C MET A 1 1.59 18.65 -4.20
N SER A 2 1.83 19.43 -3.14
CA SER A 2 3.21 19.73 -2.72
C SER A 2 3.67 18.72 -1.68
N ALA A 3 4.86 18.14 -1.89
CA ALA A 3 5.47 17.24 -0.92
C ALA A 3 5.74 17.96 0.41
N GLN A 4 5.50 17.23 1.50
CA GLN A 4 5.69 17.65 2.88
C GLN A 4 6.74 16.75 3.54
N ILE A 5 7.25 17.18 4.70
CA ILE A 5 8.23 16.42 5.49
C ILE A 5 7.64 16.20 6.88
N PRO A 6 7.51 14.95 7.36
CA PRO A 6 6.93 14.67 8.66
C PRO A 6 8.00 14.89 9.71
N ASP A 7 7.59 15.48 10.83
CA ASP A 7 8.40 15.61 12.05
C ASP A 7 8.41 14.32 12.90
N CYS A 8 7.52 13.37 12.58
CA CYS A 8 7.38 12.08 13.23
C CYS A 8 7.75 10.90 12.31
N THR A 9 8.00 9.74 12.93
CA THR A 9 8.19 8.47 12.21
C THR A 9 6.82 7.87 11.88
N LEU A 10 6.60 7.52 10.61
CA LEU A 10 5.41 6.83 10.17
C LEU A 10 5.63 5.31 10.22
N SER A 11 4.56 4.56 10.46
CA SER A 11 4.58 3.11 10.39
C SER A 11 3.44 2.57 9.54
N ALA A 12 3.70 1.48 8.82
CA ALA A 12 2.70 0.78 8.01
C ALA A 12 2.83 -0.73 8.18
N ARG A 13 1.81 -1.46 7.74
CA ARG A 13 1.80 -2.91 7.67
C ARG A 13 1.51 -3.35 6.24
N ARG A 14 2.22 -4.36 5.79
CA ARG A 14 1.97 -5.03 4.51
C ARG A 14 1.92 -6.52 4.73
N ILE A 15 0.87 -7.16 4.23
CA ILE A 15 0.71 -8.60 4.23
C ILE A 15 1.10 -9.14 2.85
N GLY A 16 1.79 -10.27 2.83
CA GLY A 16 2.15 -10.99 1.61
C GLY A 16 2.46 -12.46 1.89
N ASP A 17 2.69 -13.22 0.82
CA ASP A 17 3.09 -14.62 0.95
C ASP A 17 4.60 -14.70 1.17
N ALA A 18 5.03 -15.22 2.32
CA ALA A 18 6.45 -15.42 2.62
C ALA A 18 7.11 -16.48 1.72
N LYS A 19 6.32 -17.36 1.11
CA LYS A 19 6.78 -18.35 0.12
C LYS A 19 6.46 -17.95 -1.32
N GLY A 20 5.99 -16.73 -1.53
CA GLY A 20 5.74 -16.20 -2.87
C GLY A 20 7.03 -16.05 -3.67
N THR A 21 6.89 -15.94 -4.99
CA THR A 21 8.03 -15.75 -5.91
C THR A 21 8.83 -14.49 -5.60
N TYR A 22 8.19 -13.47 -5.04
CA TYR A 22 8.80 -12.18 -4.74
C TYR A 22 8.71 -11.86 -3.25
N PRO A 23 9.69 -11.12 -2.69
CA PRO A 23 9.64 -10.64 -1.31
C PRO A 23 8.36 -9.88 -1.00
N ILE A 24 7.92 -9.88 0.26
CA ILE A 24 6.72 -9.15 0.68
C ILE A 24 6.87 -7.66 0.38
N PHE A 25 8.01 -7.07 0.71
CA PHE A 25 8.29 -5.65 0.49
C PHE A 25 8.91 -5.41 -0.89
N ASP A 26 8.13 -5.68 -1.93
CA ASP A 26 8.52 -5.50 -3.32
C ASP A 26 7.34 -5.03 -4.18
N ALA A 27 7.64 -4.31 -5.27
CA ALA A 27 6.64 -3.71 -6.15
C ALA A 27 6.24 -4.58 -7.34
N THR A 28 6.91 -5.71 -7.61
CA THR A 28 6.66 -6.57 -8.79
C THR A 28 5.22 -7.05 -8.86
N GLY A 29 4.59 -7.32 -7.71
CA GLY A 29 3.18 -7.68 -7.65
C GLY A 29 2.27 -6.61 -8.27
N SER A 30 2.56 -5.33 -8.03
CA SER A 30 1.81 -4.20 -8.61
C SER A 30 2.12 -3.97 -10.09
N THR A 31 3.27 -4.43 -10.58
CA THR A 31 3.59 -4.43 -12.02
C THR A 31 2.75 -5.46 -12.77
N ILE A 32 2.68 -6.69 -12.21
CA ILE A 32 1.98 -7.82 -12.83
C ILE A 32 0.46 -7.67 -12.71
N ALA A 33 -0.03 -7.26 -11.54
CA ALA A 33 -1.44 -7.08 -11.22
C ALA A 33 -1.65 -5.69 -10.58
N PRO A 34 -1.81 -4.64 -11.40
CA PRO A 34 -1.86 -3.27 -10.91
C PRO A 34 -3.12 -2.97 -10.10
N GLY A 35 -2.94 -2.41 -8.91
CA GLY A 35 -3.98 -2.01 -7.98
C GLY A 35 -4.70 -0.71 -8.37
N ARG A 36 -5.43 -0.14 -7.42
CA ARG A 36 -6.26 1.06 -7.61
C ARG A 36 -5.47 2.31 -8.03
N TRP A 37 -4.23 2.43 -7.55
CA TRP A 37 -3.42 3.64 -7.64
C TRP A 37 -2.22 3.48 -8.57
N ASN A 38 -2.21 2.46 -9.43
CA ASN A 38 -1.06 2.22 -10.29
C ASN A 38 -1.40 1.48 -11.59
N THR A 39 -0.54 1.65 -12.57
CA THR A 39 -0.51 0.92 -13.84
C THR A 39 0.73 0.02 -13.88
N PRO A 40 0.86 -0.90 -14.86
CA PRO A 40 2.09 -1.68 -15.02
C PRO A 40 3.34 -0.81 -15.19
N ALA A 41 3.19 0.42 -15.72
CA ALA A 41 4.29 1.36 -15.93
C ALA A 41 4.72 2.10 -14.66
N SER A 42 3.92 2.04 -13.59
CA SER A 42 4.15 2.74 -12.32
C SER A 42 4.16 1.74 -11.15
N PRO A 43 5.22 0.95 -10.94
CA PRO A 43 5.27 -0.02 -9.85
C PRO A 43 5.30 0.68 -8.48
N ILE A 44 4.38 0.32 -7.59
CA ILE A 44 4.21 0.92 -6.26
C ILE A 44 4.06 -0.17 -5.20
N ILE A 45 4.66 0.05 -4.03
CA ILE A 45 4.43 -0.83 -2.87
C ILE A 45 3.22 -0.30 -2.08
N TYR A 46 2.20 -1.14 -1.98
CA TYR A 46 0.99 -0.88 -1.20
C TYR A 46 1.13 -1.38 0.24
N SER A 47 0.76 -0.55 1.20
CA SER A 47 0.67 -0.91 2.61
C SER A 47 -0.51 -0.20 3.26
N SER A 48 -0.81 -0.54 4.51
CA SER A 48 -1.86 0.14 5.28
C SER A 48 -1.30 0.68 6.58
N GLU A 49 -1.82 1.81 7.05
CA GLU A 49 -1.38 2.43 8.31
C GLU A 49 -1.60 1.49 9.50
N HIS A 50 -2.75 0.80 9.52
CA HIS A 50 -3.10 -0.17 10.54
C HIS A 50 -3.08 -1.61 10.01
N TYR A 51 -2.73 -2.54 10.91
CA TYR A 51 -2.72 -3.98 10.61
C TYR A 51 -4.12 -4.50 10.27
N SER A 52 -5.15 -4.04 10.99
CA SER A 52 -6.55 -4.36 10.72
C SER A 52 -6.96 -3.99 9.29
N THR A 53 -6.54 -2.82 8.81
CA THR A 53 -6.80 -2.38 7.43
C THR A 53 -6.09 -3.30 6.43
N ALA A 54 -4.83 -3.66 6.66
CA ALA A 54 -4.10 -4.59 5.79
C ALA A 54 -4.78 -5.97 5.71
N VAL A 55 -5.33 -6.45 6.83
CA VAL A 55 -6.13 -7.69 6.89
C VAL A 55 -7.40 -7.55 6.06
N LEU A 56 -8.16 -6.46 6.21
CA LEU A 56 -9.39 -6.21 5.45
C LEU A 56 -9.12 -6.12 3.94
N GLU A 57 -8.07 -5.41 3.54
CA GLU A 57 -7.65 -5.32 2.13
C GLU A 57 -7.35 -6.72 1.56
N LYS A 58 -6.66 -7.58 2.31
CA LYS A 58 -6.39 -8.96 1.86
C LYS A 58 -7.65 -9.79 1.74
N LEU A 59 -8.59 -9.69 2.68
CA LEU A 59 -9.84 -10.46 2.62
C LEU A 59 -10.69 -10.07 1.40
N VAL A 60 -10.80 -8.77 1.12
CA VAL A 60 -11.54 -8.25 -0.04
C VAL A 60 -10.88 -8.69 -1.35
N HIS A 61 -9.55 -8.57 -1.48
CA HIS A 61 -8.85 -8.93 -2.71
C HIS A 61 -8.71 -10.45 -2.92
N GLY A 62 -8.64 -11.23 -1.84
CA GLY A 62 -8.52 -12.67 -1.91
C GLY A 62 -9.85 -13.40 -2.14
N SER A 63 -10.99 -12.70 -2.13
CA SER A 63 -12.32 -13.32 -2.16
C SER A 63 -12.47 -14.46 -1.14
N GLY A 64 -11.88 -14.30 0.05
CA GLY A 64 -11.86 -15.33 1.11
C GLY A 64 -10.89 -16.50 0.90
N ARG A 65 -10.09 -16.52 -0.18
CA ARG A 65 -9.08 -17.57 -0.43
C ARG A 65 -7.68 -17.00 -0.28
N LEU A 66 -7.17 -17.03 0.95
CA LEU A 66 -5.82 -16.58 1.28
C LEU A 66 -4.88 -17.78 1.46
N PRO A 67 -3.63 -17.73 0.95
CA PRO A 67 -2.65 -18.76 1.24
C PRO A 67 -2.43 -18.90 2.75
N PRO A 68 -2.25 -20.11 3.29
CA PRO A 68 -2.01 -20.31 4.73
C PRO A 68 -0.66 -19.73 5.19
N THR A 69 0.22 -19.39 4.26
CA THR A 69 1.59 -18.91 4.48
C THR A 69 1.71 -17.38 4.53
N GLN A 70 0.60 -16.65 4.65
CA GLN A 70 0.67 -15.20 4.76
C GLN A 70 1.49 -14.77 5.98
N HIS A 71 2.39 -13.83 5.73
CA HIS A 71 3.13 -13.11 6.76
C HIS A 71 2.89 -11.62 6.57
N TYR A 72 3.11 -10.85 7.62
CA TYR A 72 3.17 -9.40 7.55
C TYR A 72 4.58 -8.90 7.86
N VAL A 73 4.86 -7.70 7.38
CA VAL A 73 5.99 -6.88 7.79
C VAL A 73 5.48 -5.57 8.33
N GLU A 74 6.14 -5.06 9.35
CA GLU A 74 6.04 -3.66 9.75
C GLU A 74 7.03 -2.84 8.93
N ILE A 75 6.55 -1.76 8.34
CA ILE A 75 7.35 -0.83 7.55
C ILE A 75 7.55 0.41 8.40
N THR A 76 8.81 0.77 8.65
CA THR A 76 9.20 1.97 9.37
C THR A 76 9.71 3.01 8.37
N MET A 77 9.07 4.17 8.38
CA MET A 77 9.39 5.32 7.55
C MET A 77 9.89 6.44 8.48
N PRO A 78 11.21 6.65 8.60
CA PRO A 78 11.76 7.64 9.52
C PRO A 78 11.23 9.05 9.23
N ARG A 79 11.27 9.92 10.25
CA ARG A 79 11.00 11.36 10.06
C ARG A 79 11.95 11.93 8.99
N GLY A 80 11.53 12.96 8.26
CA GLY A 80 12.36 13.57 7.21
C GLY A 80 12.07 13.10 5.78
N LEU A 81 11.29 12.02 5.60
CA LEU A 81 10.92 11.53 4.26
C LEU A 81 9.84 12.38 3.61
N THR A 82 9.90 12.58 2.30
CA THR A 82 8.86 13.29 1.58
C THR A 82 7.54 12.51 1.53
N TYR A 83 6.43 13.18 1.81
CA TYR A 83 5.09 12.60 1.65
C TYR A 83 4.09 13.56 1.02
N GLU A 84 3.07 13.00 0.40
CA GLU A 84 1.86 13.69 -0.02
C GLU A 84 0.61 13.05 0.59
N VAL A 85 -0.44 13.85 0.78
CA VAL A 85 -1.76 13.37 1.22
C VAL A 85 -2.72 13.58 0.07
N PHE A 86 -3.24 12.49 -0.47
CA PHE A 86 -4.28 12.55 -1.49
C PHE A 86 -5.56 13.16 -0.90
N SER A 87 -6.13 14.13 -1.63
CA SER A 87 -7.37 14.82 -1.26
C SER A 87 -8.55 14.26 -2.07
N PRO A 88 -9.50 13.52 -1.45
CA PRO A 88 -10.65 12.94 -2.14
C PRO A 88 -11.51 13.95 -2.93
N PRO A 89 -11.79 15.16 -2.41
CA PRO A 89 -12.51 16.18 -3.19
C PRO A 89 -11.78 16.62 -4.46
N GLY A 90 -10.45 16.48 -4.50
CA GLY A 90 -9.62 16.87 -5.65
C GLY A 90 -9.68 15.88 -6.83
N LEU A 91 -10.27 14.70 -6.65
CA LEU A 91 -10.42 13.70 -7.72
C LEU A 91 -11.72 12.89 -7.55
N PRO A 92 -12.86 13.43 -8.00
CA PRO A 92 -14.13 12.70 -8.00
C PRO A 92 -14.02 11.35 -8.71
N GLY A 93 -14.62 10.31 -8.13
CA GLY A 93 -14.61 8.94 -8.68
C GLY A 93 -13.37 8.11 -8.37
N TRP A 94 -12.46 8.59 -7.52
CA TRP A 94 -11.26 7.85 -7.10
C TRP A 94 -11.55 6.44 -6.53
N ASP A 95 -12.73 6.24 -5.93
CA ASP A 95 -13.16 4.98 -5.33
C ASP A 95 -14.04 4.12 -6.24
N ALA A 96 -14.33 4.58 -7.46
CA ALA A 96 -15.13 3.85 -8.43
C ALA A 96 -14.46 2.56 -8.92
N MET A 97 -15.26 1.69 -9.54
CA MET A 97 -14.81 0.50 -10.25
C MET A 97 -15.37 0.56 -11.69
N PRO A 98 -14.54 0.47 -12.74
CA PRO A 98 -13.08 0.30 -12.73
C PRO A 98 -12.32 1.53 -12.18
N PRO A 99 -11.13 1.36 -11.57
CA PRO A 99 -10.38 2.42 -10.88
C PRO A 99 -9.57 3.30 -11.85
N THR A 100 -10.16 3.75 -12.95
CA THR A 100 -9.44 4.42 -14.05
C THR A 100 -8.81 5.74 -13.61
N VAL A 101 -9.57 6.60 -12.92
CA VAL A 101 -9.11 7.92 -12.49
C VAL A 101 -8.02 7.85 -11.42
N SER A 102 -8.15 6.95 -10.44
CA SER A 102 -7.15 6.76 -9.39
C SER A 102 -5.85 6.15 -9.93
N LYS A 103 -5.93 5.28 -10.95
CA LYS A 103 -4.75 4.74 -11.63
C LYS A 103 -3.95 5.83 -12.33
N GLY A 104 -4.62 6.70 -13.08
CA GLY A 104 -3.96 7.84 -13.75
C GLY A 104 -3.28 8.78 -12.76
N PHE A 105 -3.98 9.11 -11.66
CA PHE A 105 -3.41 9.94 -10.60
C PHE A 105 -2.15 9.31 -9.97
N GLY A 106 -2.21 8.04 -9.59
CA GLY A 106 -1.08 7.39 -8.94
C GLY A 106 0.08 7.07 -9.88
N GLU A 107 -0.19 6.82 -11.17
CA GLU A 107 0.85 6.76 -12.21
C GLU A 107 1.62 8.07 -12.29
N GLN A 108 0.91 9.20 -12.39
CA GLN A 108 1.52 10.52 -12.47
C GLN A 108 2.40 10.79 -11.24
N TRP A 109 1.88 10.59 -10.02
CA TRP A 109 2.66 10.73 -8.79
C TRP A 109 3.93 9.85 -8.79
N CYS A 110 3.80 8.59 -9.19
CA CYS A 110 4.92 7.65 -9.22
C CYS A 110 6.01 8.06 -10.22
N LEU A 111 5.62 8.54 -11.41
CA LEU A 111 6.53 8.95 -12.48
C LEU A 111 7.20 10.29 -12.20
N GLU A 112 6.46 11.26 -11.64
CA GLU A 112 7.00 12.56 -11.27
C GLU A 112 7.95 12.48 -10.07
N ARG A 113 7.84 11.44 -9.23
CA ARG A 113 8.68 11.21 -8.05
C ARG A 113 8.71 12.44 -7.13
N THR A 114 7.55 13.08 -6.95
CA THR A 114 7.39 14.27 -6.12
C THR A 114 7.55 13.96 -4.63
N SER A 115 7.24 12.73 -4.22
CA SER A 115 7.45 12.23 -2.86
C SER A 115 7.69 10.72 -2.84
N VAL A 116 8.34 10.20 -1.79
CA VAL A 116 8.49 8.75 -1.58
C VAL A 116 7.23 8.10 -1.05
N ILE A 117 6.41 8.84 -0.29
CA ILE A 117 5.19 8.36 0.35
C ILE A 117 3.96 9.11 -0.18
N LEU A 118 2.90 8.37 -0.47
CA LEU A 118 1.58 8.95 -0.73
C LEU A 118 0.53 8.29 0.18
N LEU A 119 -0.08 9.11 1.03
CA LEU A 119 -1.18 8.72 1.91
C LEU A 119 -2.48 8.81 1.13
N VAL A 120 -3.21 7.70 1.04
CA VAL A 120 -4.50 7.61 0.34
C VAL A 120 -5.55 6.99 1.26
N PRO A 121 -6.84 7.35 1.13
CA PRO A 121 -7.91 6.66 1.87
C PRO A 121 -8.00 5.19 1.48
N SER A 122 -8.31 4.31 2.44
CA SER A 122 -8.75 2.95 2.12
C SER A 122 -10.19 2.97 1.63
N VAL A 123 -10.48 2.24 0.55
CA VAL A 123 -11.86 2.03 0.08
C VAL A 123 -12.59 1.05 0.99
N VAL A 124 -11.87 0.09 1.57
CA VAL A 124 -12.44 -0.96 2.41
C VAL A 124 -12.74 -0.44 3.82
N ALA A 125 -11.83 0.34 4.40
CA ALA A 125 -12.01 0.98 5.70
C ALA A 125 -11.93 2.50 5.56
N ARG A 126 -13.06 3.16 5.29
CA ARG A 126 -13.11 4.58 4.85
C ARG A 126 -12.51 5.61 5.82
N LEU A 127 -12.37 5.25 7.09
CA LEU A 127 -11.72 6.09 8.11
C LEU A 127 -10.20 5.90 8.16
N ASP A 128 -9.69 4.78 7.63
CA ASP A 128 -8.28 4.44 7.63
C ASP A 128 -7.59 4.86 6.33
N ARG A 129 -6.25 4.90 6.37
CA ARG A 129 -5.41 5.18 5.20
C ARG A 129 -4.59 3.98 4.78
N ASN A 130 -4.44 3.88 3.48
CA ASN A 130 -3.36 3.13 2.85
C ASN A 130 -2.17 4.04 2.59
N ILE A 131 -0.98 3.45 2.61
CA ILE A 131 0.29 4.14 2.39
C ILE A 131 0.93 3.52 1.15
N LEU A 132 1.08 4.34 0.11
CA LEU A 132 1.74 4.00 -1.14
C LEU A 132 3.20 4.43 -1.05
N ILE A 133 4.11 3.56 -1.45
CA ILE A 133 5.55 3.81 -1.40
C ILE A 133 6.13 3.67 -2.80
N ASN A 134 6.85 4.70 -3.25
CA ASN A 134 7.48 4.73 -4.57
C ASN A 134 8.90 4.15 -4.49
N PRO A 135 9.15 2.92 -4.98
CA PRO A 135 10.47 2.30 -4.95
C PRO A 135 11.51 2.99 -5.84
N ALA A 136 11.08 3.83 -6.80
CA ALA A 136 11.95 4.57 -7.70
C ALA A 136 12.37 5.94 -7.16
N HIS A 137 11.88 6.34 -5.98
CA HIS A 137 12.26 7.60 -5.33
C HIS A 137 13.63 7.48 -4.65
N SER A 138 14.43 8.55 -4.66
CA SER A 138 15.79 8.55 -4.09
C SER A 138 15.84 8.30 -2.58
N GLU A 139 14.75 8.61 -1.87
CA GLU A 139 14.62 8.40 -0.42
C GLU A 139 14.11 7.00 -0.04
N PHE A 140 13.68 6.17 -1.00
CA PHE A 140 13.22 4.81 -0.73
C PHE A 140 14.21 3.96 0.09
N PRO A 141 15.55 4.05 -0.12
CA PRO A 141 16.54 3.32 0.66
C PRO A 141 16.56 3.64 2.15
N GLU A 142 15.87 4.67 2.63
CA GLU A 142 15.76 4.99 4.07
C GLU A 142 14.65 4.19 4.78
N ILE A 143 13.72 3.60 4.01
CA ILE A 143 12.61 2.81 4.56
C ILE A 143 13.13 1.46 5.05
N ARG A 144 12.66 1.03 6.21
CA ARG A 144 13.05 -0.23 6.87
C ARG A 144 11.85 -1.14 7.04
N ILE A 145 12.08 -2.44 7.03
CA ILE A 145 11.06 -3.44 7.35
C ILE A 145 11.49 -4.32 8.51
N SER A 146 10.53 -4.78 9.31
CA SER A 146 10.74 -5.83 10.30
C SER A 146 11.03 -7.18 9.62
N LEU A 147 11.37 -8.16 10.45
CA LEU A 147 11.30 -9.57 10.05
C LEU A 147 9.85 -9.94 9.67
N TYR A 148 9.73 -11.00 8.87
CA TYR A 148 8.43 -11.53 8.45
C TYR A 148 7.76 -12.20 9.65
N GLN A 149 6.54 -11.79 9.97
CA GLN A 149 5.78 -12.35 11.08
C GLN A 149 4.54 -13.07 10.57
N PRO A 150 4.21 -14.28 11.06
CA PRO A 150 3.07 -15.03 10.56
C PRO A 150 1.76 -14.28 10.83
N VAL A 151 0.83 -14.35 9.88
CA VAL A 151 -0.55 -13.90 10.09
C VAL A 151 -1.37 -15.07 10.64
N TYR A 152 -1.91 -14.90 11.84
CA TYR A 152 -2.84 -15.87 12.44
C TYR A 152 -4.27 -15.53 12.04
N TRP A 153 -4.77 -16.21 11.01
CA TRP A 153 -6.13 -16.01 10.54
C TRP A 153 -7.15 -16.69 11.47
N ASP A 154 -8.12 -15.92 11.94
CA ASP A 154 -9.30 -16.48 12.60
C ASP A 154 -10.20 -17.14 11.55
N ARG A 155 -10.53 -18.42 11.75
CA ARG A 155 -11.38 -19.19 10.82
C ARG A 155 -12.75 -18.54 10.60
N ARG A 156 -13.27 -17.79 11.58
CA ARG A 156 -14.55 -17.08 11.47
C ARG A 156 -14.58 -16.03 10.36
N LEU A 157 -13.42 -15.61 9.85
CA LEU A 157 -13.32 -14.66 8.75
C LEU A 157 -13.65 -15.25 7.38
N PHE A 158 -13.67 -16.58 7.23
CA PHE A 158 -13.84 -17.24 5.92
C PHE A 158 -15.20 -17.92 5.71
N GLY A 159 -16.14 -17.69 6.63
CA GLY A 159 -17.40 -18.42 6.65
C GLY A 159 -17.24 -19.86 7.20
N PRO A 160 -18.36 -20.58 7.41
CA PRO A 160 -18.35 -21.99 7.79
C PRO A 160 -17.81 -22.92 6.69
#